data_AF-A0A507FP98-F1
#
_entry.id   AF-A0A507FP98-F1
#
_cell.length_a   1.000
_cell.length_b   1.000
_cell.length_c   1.000
_cell.angle_alpha   90.00
_cell.angle_beta   90.00
_cell.angle_gamma   90.00
#
_symmetry.space_group_name_H-M   'P 1'
#
loop_
_entity.id
_entity.type
_entity.pdbx_description
1 polymer ?
#
loop_
_entity_poly.entity_id
_entity_poly.type
_entity_poly.pdbx_seq_one_letter_code
_entity_poly.pdbx_strand_id
1 'polypeptide(L)'
;MFLSTIKAEALRLRDTVVHLIPQSEGSNDKDKYVLRPLDVVLFEGASSDPVSAFIKSVTLHGVVPKLRSPFHRLWTHSGILADNTVLPLPCLQDGKMYIYESVFSGEIYPVYQYSCVLPVDQAIAEHSYHLGPQIRDFAAVVAEGDTTVGVAPLTDDFRQLVVEQLKHNPNLLLDIHKEFQGYTFPIPNILPAVAAAEEVLYNELQSFKRAASSMFPHASANKKPEIFCSELVATIFKRLGLPSFINTNPDQVTPLSLEVCPEFGGNIFYAKEFKTLYLNENAVSTVPLTAPALRSLSYEPLQEHWIQMGPDGGLPESPYQSGHLSDGTALYLARVKIGDAYHIGYISQTSAFPTVTYLGRPVEIHFGHQVLQTGTNLTWVAASQGDLPLRAIRCGVDLEGNFLYAARALFRDHAVEAELLESSVSGDGGVCLLGAVEPDWRAARFAHDGQEVKVASYEVLCHDSFF
;
A
#
# COMPACT_ATOMS: atom_id res chain seq x y z
N MET A 1 -19.95 -47.60 -2.77
CA MET A 1 -18.59 -47.25 -2.33
C MET A 1 -18.22 -45.82 -2.73
N PHE A 2 -18.37 -45.39 -4.00
CA PHE A 2 -18.04 -44.02 -4.41
C PHE A 2 -18.92 -42.93 -3.75
N LEU A 3 -20.25 -43.14 -3.69
CA LEU A 3 -21.19 -42.19 -3.06
C LEU A 3 -21.06 -42.10 -1.53
N SER A 4 -20.55 -43.15 -0.86
CA SER A 4 -20.30 -43.12 0.59
C SER A 4 -19.04 -42.34 0.92
N THR A 5 -18.01 -42.38 0.07
CA THR A 5 -16.79 -41.58 0.24
C THR A 5 -17.10 -40.09 0.08
N ILE A 6 -17.85 -39.72 -0.96
CA ILE A 6 -18.24 -38.31 -1.21
C ILE A 6 -19.08 -37.75 -0.04
N LYS A 7 -20.01 -38.55 0.51
CA LYS A 7 -20.80 -38.11 1.68
C LYS A 7 -19.97 -37.95 2.94
N ALA A 8 -19.00 -38.84 3.19
CA ALA A 8 -18.11 -38.72 4.35
C ALA A 8 -17.18 -37.50 4.24
N GLU A 9 -16.71 -37.20 3.03
CA GLU A 9 -15.86 -36.05 2.73
C GLU A 9 -16.62 -34.72 2.85
N ALA A 10 -17.86 -34.68 2.36
CA ALA A 10 -18.76 -33.53 2.54
C ALA A 10 -19.18 -33.29 4.00
N LEU A 11 -19.30 -34.35 4.81
CA LEU A 11 -19.59 -34.20 6.25
C LEU A 11 -18.37 -33.65 7.00
N ARG A 12 -17.16 -34.12 6.65
CA ARG A 12 -15.90 -33.63 7.22
C ARG A 12 -15.72 -32.14 6.94
N LEU A 13 -15.99 -31.69 5.71
CA LEU A 13 -15.93 -30.28 5.32
C LEU A 13 -16.89 -29.38 6.12
N ARG A 14 -18.07 -29.88 6.52
CA ARG A 14 -19.02 -29.10 7.34
C ARG A 14 -18.50 -28.84 8.76
N ASP A 15 -17.80 -29.80 9.36
CA ASP A 15 -17.21 -29.64 10.68
C ASP A 15 -15.96 -28.75 10.63
N THR A 16 -15.21 -28.74 9.52
CA THR A 16 -13.99 -27.94 9.36
C THR A 16 -14.24 -26.43 9.29
N VAL A 17 -15.39 -26.00 8.74
CA VAL A 17 -15.73 -24.56 8.60
C VAL A 17 -15.82 -23.85 9.96
N VAL A 18 -16.03 -24.59 11.06
CA VAL A 18 -16.05 -24.03 12.43
C VAL A 18 -14.72 -23.38 12.82
N HIS A 19 -13.60 -23.82 12.24
CA HIS A 19 -12.27 -23.24 12.52
C HIS A 19 -12.06 -21.84 11.94
N LEU A 20 -12.96 -21.35 11.07
CA LEU A 20 -12.91 -19.99 10.54
C LEU A 20 -13.50 -18.96 11.52
N ILE A 21 -14.27 -19.39 12.54
CA ILE A 21 -14.83 -18.50 13.55
C ILE A 21 -13.83 -18.40 14.70
N PRO A 22 -13.49 -17.20 15.21
CA PRO A 22 -12.58 -17.07 16.32
C PRO A 22 -13.08 -17.90 17.51
N GLN A 23 -12.29 -18.90 17.92
CA GLN A 23 -12.46 -19.47 19.25
C GLN A 23 -12.02 -18.39 20.23
N SER A 24 -12.88 -18.05 21.19
CA SER A 24 -12.55 -17.12 22.28
C SER A 24 -11.53 -17.80 23.20
N GLU A 25 -10.29 -17.96 22.75
CA GLU A 25 -9.24 -18.56 23.55
C GLU A 25 -8.65 -17.50 24.47
N GLY A 26 -8.68 -17.77 25.78
CA GLY A 26 -8.08 -16.96 26.84
C GLY A 26 -6.55 -16.96 26.85
N SER A 27 -5.92 -16.98 25.68
CA SER A 27 -4.49 -16.76 25.50
C SER A 27 -4.21 -15.26 25.59
N ASN A 28 -3.47 -14.87 26.62
CA ASN A 28 -3.14 -13.47 26.95
C ASN A 28 -2.16 -12.79 25.98
N ASP A 29 -1.89 -13.36 24.81
CA ASP A 29 -0.94 -12.82 23.84
C ASP A 29 -1.63 -11.78 22.94
N LYS A 30 -1.96 -10.62 23.54
CA LYS A 30 -2.63 -9.49 22.86
C LYS A 30 -1.80 -8.90 21.70
N ASP A 31 -0.55 -9.32 21.56
CA ASP A 31 0.42 -8.74 20.63
C ASP A 31 0.62 -9.61 19.37
N LYS A 32 -0.28 -10.58 19.13
CA LYS A 32 -0.22 -11.46 17.96
C LYS A 32 -1.56 -11.60 17.25
N TYR A 33 -1.48 -11.65 15.93
CA TYR A 33 -2.59 -12.01 15.06
C TYR A 33 -2.35 -13.41 14.49
N VAL A 34 -3.30 -14.33 14.68
CA VAL A 34 -3.27 -15.66 14.06
C VAL A 34 -3.88 -15.56 12.67
N LEU A 35 -3.11 -15.93 11.66
CA LEU A 35 -3.50 -15.95 10.26
C LEU A 35 -4.65 -16.91 10.03
N ARG A 36 -5.59 -16.51 9.18
CA ARG A 36 -6.76 -17.30 8.83
C ARG A 36 -6.86 -17.45 7.32
N PRO A 37 -7.43 -18.56 6.82
CA PRO A 37 -7.78 -18.66 5.42
C PRO A 37 -8.64 -17.47 4.98
N LEU A 38 -8.45 -17.05 3.73
CA LEU A 38 -9.09 -15.92 3.07
C LEU A 38 -8.68 -14.53 3.58
N ASP A 39 -7.68 -14.43 4.47
CA ASP A 39 -7.00 -13.16 4.66
C ASP A 39 -6.29 -12.75 3.37
N VAL A 40 -6.33 -11.47 3.03
CA VAL A 40 -5.62 -10.96 1.85
C VAL A 40 -4.16 -10.77 2.21
N VAL A 41 -3.29 -11.25 1.35
CA VAL A 41 -1.86 -10.98 1.43
C VAL A 41 -1.52 -9.89 0.43
N LEU A 42 -0.76 -8.88 0.85
CA LEU A 42 -0.34 -7.76 0.04
C LEU A 42 1.19 -7.66 0.07
N PHE A 43 1.79 -7.43 -1.09
CA PHE A 43 3.24 -7.32 -1.24
C PHE A 43 3.60 -5.93 -1.75
N GLU A 44 4.60 -5.32 -1.13
CA GLU A 44 5.20 -4.08 -1.60
C GLU A 44 6.49 -4.40 -2.37
N GLY A 45 6.37 -4.63 -3.67
CA GLY A 45 7.52 -4.87 -4.53
C GLY A 45 8.52 -3.71 -4.52
N ALA A 46 9.81 -4.05 -4.68
CA ALA A 46 10.88 -3.07 -4.69
C ALA A 46 10.72 -2.07 -5.85
N SER A 47 11.06 -0.80 -5.63
CA SER A 47 11.06 0.21 -6.70
C SER A 47 12.12 -0.04 -7.78
N SER A 48 13.06 -0.97 -7.55
CA SER A 48 14.00 -1.47 -8.55
C SER A 48 13.38 -2.51 -9.49
N ASP A 49 12.28 -3.17 -9.09
CA ASP A 49 11.53 -4.06 -9.96
C ASP A 49 10.65 -3.21 -10.90
N PRO A 50 10.85 -3.28 -12.23
CA PRO A 50 10.16 -2.40 -13.18
C PRO A 50 8.63 -2.51 -13.12
N VAL A 51 8.11 -3.72 -12.89
CA VAL A 51 6.66 -3.97 -12.81
C VAL A 51 6.10 -3.33 -11.55
N SER A 52 6.74 -3.54 -10.41
CA SER A 52 6.35 -2.97 -9.12
C SER A 52 6.44 -1.45 -9.13
N ALA A 53 7.54 -0.88 -9.63
CA ALA A 53 7.72 0.56 -9.77
C ALA A 53 6.61 1.20 -10.62
N PHE A 54 6.26 0.53 -11.71
CA PHE A 54 5.20 0.97 -12.59
C PHE A 54 3.82 0.89 -11.94
N ILE A 55 3.48 -0.21 -11.25
CA ILE A 55 2.22 -0.33 -10.50
C ILE A 55 2.14 0.75 -9.41
N LYS A 56 3.22 0.99 -8.65
CA LYS A 56 3.28 2.08 -7.67
C LYS A 56 2.99 3.42 -8.32
N SER A 57 3.63 3.72 -9.46
CA SER A 57 3.39 4.96 -10.21
C SER A 57 1.93 5.10 -10.62
N VAL A 58 1.33 4.07 -11.22
CA VAL A 58 -0.07 4.11 -11.67
C VAL A 58 -1.01 4.30 -10.49
N THR A 59 -0.86 3.52 -9.43
CA THR A 59 -1.68 3.62 -8.22
C THR A 59 -1.55 4.99 -7.58
N LEU A 60 -0.34 5.55 -7.54
CA LEU A 60 -0.08 6.89 -7.00
C LEU A 60 -0.83 7.99 -7.75
N HIS A 61 -0.96 7.88 -9.08
CA HIS A 61 -1.64 8.89 -9.92
C HIS A 61 -3.15 8.66 -10.05
N GLY A 62 -3.55 7.42 -10.29
CA GLY A 62 -4.92 7.08 -10.66
C GLY A 62 -5.82 6.74 -9.47
N VAL A 63 -5.24 6.22 -8.38
CA VAL A 63 -5.99 5.63 -7.26
C VAL A 63 -5.89 6.51 -6.01
N VAL A 64 -4.68 6.83 -5.55
CA VAL A 64 -4.46 7.55 -4.28
C VAL A 64 -5.26 8.86 -4.16
N PRO A 65 -5.32 9.74 -5.18
CA PRO A 65 -6.10 10.98 -5.10
C PRO A 65 -7.62 10.77 -4.98
N LYS A 66 -8.11 9.55 -5.24
CA LYS A 66 -9.53 9.19 -5.14
C LYS A 66 -9.87 8.51 -3.80
N LEU A 67 -8.87 8.14 -3.01
CA LEU A 67 -9.07 7.45 -1.75
C LEU A 67 -9.60 8.39 -0.68
N ARG A 68 -10.65 7.94 0.00
CA ARG A 68 -11.27 8.62 1.15
C ARG A 68 -10.91 7.97 2.49
N SER A 69 -10.21 6.85 2.45
CA SER A 69 -9.71 6.13 3.61
C SER A 69 -8.17 6.08 3.60
N PRO A 70 -7.54 6.07 4.80
CA PRO A 70 -6.10 5.88 4.92
C PRO A 70 -5.66 4.53 4.36
N PHE A 71 -4.38 4.45 3.98
CA PHE A 71 -3.73 3.23 3.52
C PHE A 71 -2.32 3.11 4.09
N HIS A 72 -1.72 1.93 4.02
CA HIS A 72 -0.44 1.61 4.66
C HIS A 72 0.76 1.70 3.73
N ARG A 73 0.64 1.12 2.54
CA ARG A 73 1.71 1.03 1.53
C ARG A 73 1.12 1.09 0.13
N LEU A 74 1.96 1.37 -0.87
CA LEU A 74 1.57 1.12 -2.26
C LEU A 74 1.85 -0.33 -2.62
N TRP A 75 0.86 -1.19 -2.36
CA TRP A 75 0.93 -2.60 -2.70
C TRP A 75 0.99 -2.81 -4.21
N THR A 76 1.85 -3.71 -4.66
CA THR A 76 2.07 -4.02 -6.07
C THR A 76 1.61 -5.41 -6.46
N HIS A 77 1.38 -6.28 -5.47
CA HIS A 77 0.92 -7.64 -5.70
C HIS A 77 0.03 -8.12 -4.55
N SER A 78 -0.85 -9.08 -4.83
CA SER A 78 -1.80 -9.59 -3.84
C SER A 78 -2.13 -11.07 -4.04
N GLY A 79 -2.51 -11.74 -2.96
CA GLY A 79 -3.10 -13.08 -2.96
C GLY A 79 -4.06 -13.25 -1.80
N ILE A 80 -4.55 -14.47 -1.61
CA ILE A 80 -5.27 -14.85 -0.39
C ILE A 80 -4.56 -15.98 0.33
N LEU A 81 -4.66 -16.02 1.65
CA LEU A 81 -4.29 -17.19 2.41
C LEU A 81 -5.27 -18.33 2.16
N ALA A 82 -4.76 -19.53 2.04
CA ALA A 82 -5.53 -20.75 1.89
C ALA A 82 -4.87 -21.87 2.68
N ASP A 83 -5.69 -22.81 3.16
CA ASP A 83 -5.24 -24.06 3.72
C ASP A 83 -6.12 -25.20 3.20
N ASN A 84 -5.86 -26.41 3.67
CA ASN A 84 -6.60 -27.61 3.28
C ASN A 84 -8.10 -27.56 3.68
N THR A 85 -8.51 -26.63 4.55
CA THR A 85 -9.91 -26.51 5.02
C THR A 85 -10.81 -25.81 4.01
N VAL A 86 -10.28 -24.78 3.33
CA VAL A 86 -11.02 -24.02 2.31
C VAL A 86 -10.65 -24.42 0.88
N LEU A 87 -9.49 -25.07 0.69
CA LEU A 87 -9.00 -25.53 -0.60
C LEU A 87 -8.44 -26.95 -0.48
N PRO A 88 -9.29 -27.99 -0.49
CA PRO A 88 -8.92 -29.35 -0.13
C PRO A 88 -8.14 -30.07 -1.24
N LEU A 89 -6.90 -29.64 -1.49
CA LEU A 89 -6.00 -30.23 -2.46
C LEU A 89 -5.09 -31.27 -1.80
N PRO A 90 -4.87 -32.44 -2.43
CA PRO A 90 -4.05 -33.50 -1.84
C PRO A 90 -2.61 -33.11 -1.49
N CYS A 91 -2.07 -32.04 -2.10
CA CYS A 91 -0.72 -31.55 -1.84
C CYS A 91 -0.62 -30.63 -0.60
N LEU A 92 -1.75 -30.17 -0.03
CA LEU A 92 -1.73 -29.27 1.11
C LEU A 92 -1.71 -30.04 2.43
N GLN A 93 -0.77 -29.65 3.29
CA GLN A 93 -0.61 -30.20 4.64
C GLN A 93 -1.63 -29.58 5.60
N ASP A 94 -2.23 -30.40 6.47
CA ASP A 94 -3.15 -29.95 7.50
C ASP A 94 -2.49 -28.96 8.46
N GLY A 95 -3.17 -27.84 8.74
CA GLY A 95 -2.69 -26.80 9.65
C GLY A 95 -1.60 -25.87 9.09
N LYS A 96 -1.16 -26.07 7.84
CA LYS A 96 -0.18 -25.19 7.19
C LYS A 96 -0.87 -24.15 6.31
N MET A 97 -0.41 -22.90 6.39
CA MET A 97 -0.89 -21.82 5.52
C MET A 97 -0.12 -21.77 4.20
N TYR A 98 -0.88 -21.55 3.13
CA TYR A 98 -0.42 -21.35 1.77
C TYR A 98 -0.96 -20.03 1.25
N ILE A 99 -0.36 -19.52 0.19
CA ILE A 99 -0.88 -18.38 -0.56
C ILE A 99 -1.43 -18.87 -1.91
N TYR A 100 -2.66 -18.47 -2.24
CA TYR A 100 -3.25 -18.62 -3.57
C TYR A 100 -3.25 -17.27 -4.29
N GLU A 101 -2.52 -17.19 -5.39
CA GLU A 101 -2.20 -15.94 -6.08
C GLU A 101 -1.99 -16.17 -7.58
N SER A 102 -2.06 -15.10 -8.39
CA SER A 102 -1.64 -15.12 -9.79
C SER A 102 -0.34 -14.33 -9.92
N VAL A 103 0.78 -14.99 -10.20
CA VAL A 103 2.12 -14.37 -10.23
C VAL A 103 3.07 -15.13 -11.16
N PHE A 104 4.28 -14.61 -11.35
CA PHE A 104 5.41 -15.32 -11.93
C PHE A 104 6.25 -15.99 -10.82
N SER A 105 6.72 -17.22 -11.04
CA SER A 105 7.62 -17.93 -10.12
C SER A 105 8.62 -18.79 -10.88
N GLY A 106 9.80 -19.04 -10.30
CA GLY A 106 10.89 -19.79 -10.93
C GLY A 106 11.91 -18.91 -11.67
N GLU A 107 12.53 -19.50 -12.69
CA GLU A 107 13.72 -18.96 -13.36
C GLU A 107 13.46 -18.67 -14.84
N ILE A 108 13.88 -17.48 -15.30
CA ILE A 108 14.09 -17.19 -16.71
C ILE A 108 15.56 -17.43 -16.99
N TYR A 109 15.88 -18.68 -17.33
CA TYR A 109 17.26 -19.11 -17.56
C TYR A 109 17.96 -18.30 -18.67
N PRO A 110 19.25 -17.95 -18.52
CA PRO A 110 20.10 -18.01 -17.32
C PRO A 110 20.17 -16.68 -16.54
N VAL A 111 19.25 -15.74 -16.78
CA VAL A 111 19.50 -14.31 -16.49
C VAL A 111 18.81 -13.85 -15.21
N TYR A 112 17.68 -14.45 -14.84
CA TYR A 112 16.82 -13.87 -13.81
C TYR A 112 16.00 -14.93 -13.07
N GLN A 113 16.24 -15.08 -11.77
CA GLN A 113 15.38 -15.85 -10.87
C GLN A 113 14.44 -14.86 -10.17
N TYR A 114 13.13 -15.02 -10.37
CA TYR A 114 12.15 -14.14 -9.74
C TYR A 114 11.73 -14.64 -8.36
N SER A 115 11.52 -15.96 -8.25
CA SER A 115 11.23 -16.61 -6.97
C SER A 115 11.74 -18.05 -7.00
N CYS A 116 12.46 -18.46 -5.95
CA CYS A 116 12.89 -19.84 -5.72
C CYS A 116 11.78 -20.68 -5.07
N VAL A 117 10.72 -20.05 -4.58
CA VAL A 117 9.55 -20.74 -4.01
C VAL A 117 8.58 -21.08 -5.14
N LEU A 118 8.59 -22.36 -5.51
CA LEU A 118 7.79 -22.89 -6.61
C LEU A 118 6.37 -23.29 -6.15
N PRO A 119 5.40 -23.38 -7.10
CA PRO A 119 4.08 -23.94 -6.85
C PRO A 119 4.11 -25.32 -6.21
N VAL A 120 3.20 -25.59 -5.28
CA VAL A 120 3.00 -26.93 -4.67
C VAL A 120 1.89 -27.72 -5.37
N ASP A 121 1.06 -27.05 -6.16
CA ASP A 121 -0.10 -27.63 -6.85
C ASP A 121 0.22 -28.12 -8.27
N GLN A 122 1.47 -27.98 -8.71
CA GLN A 122 1.94 -28.46 -10.01
C GLN A 122 3.47 -28.60 -10.03
N ALA A 123 3.96 -29.54 -10.82
CA ALA A 123 5.40 -29.75 -10.99
C ALA A 123 5.98 -28.73 -11.98
N ILE A 124 7.04 -28.03 -11.57
CA ILE A 124 7.83 -27.15 -12.42
C ILE A 124 9.16 -27.84 -12.69
N ALA A 125 9.55 -27.94 -13.96
CA ALA A 125 10.83 -28.52 -14.34
C ALA A 125 11.99 -27.66 -13.80
N GLU A 126 13.14 -28.29 -13.58
CA GLU A 126 14.37 -27.59 -13.20
C GLU A 126 14.70 -26.50 -14.23
N HIS A 127 15.09 -25.30 -13.76
CA HIS A 127 15.32 -24.11 -14.59
C HIS A 127 14.13 -23.65 -15.45
N SER A 128 12.92 -24.01 -15.05
CA SER A 128 11.67 -23.52 -15.64
C SER A 128 11.00 -22.49 -14.74
N TYR A 129 9.92 -21.91 -15.25
CA TYR A 129 9.07 -20.99 -14.52
C TYR A 129 7.60 -21.39 -14.64
N HIS A 130 6.77 -20.81 -13.77
CA HIS A 130 5.33 -20.75 -13.93
C HIS A 130 4.84 -19.31 -13.99
N LEU A 131 3.76 -19.09 -14.73
CA LEU A 131 3.16 -17.78 -14.92
C LEU A 131 1.65 -17.91 -14.83
N GLY A 132 1.05 -17.35 -13.78
CA GLY A 132 -0.40 -17.37 -13.56
C GLY A 132 -0.81 -17.83 -12.16
N PRO A 133 -2.08 -18.22 -12.00
CA PRO A 133 -2.64 -18.77 -10.77
C PRO A 133 -1.83 -19.97 -10.27
N GLN A 134 -1.50 -19.97 -8.98
CA GLN A 134 -0.69 -21.01 -8.34
C GLN A 134 -0.84 -20.98 -6.82
N ILE A 135 -0.47 -22.08 -6.17
CA ILE A 135 -0.44 -22.18 -4.71
C ILE A 135 0.99 -22.36 -4.24
N ARG A 136 1.44 -21.56 -3.28
CA ARG A 136 2.79 -21.62 -2.73
C ARG A 136 2.79 -21.67 -1.21
N ASP A 137 3.87 -22.19 -0.64
CA ASP A 137 4.13 -22.15 0.81
C ASP A 137 4.27 -20.69 1.25
N PHE A 138 3.31 -20.20 2.05
CA PHE A 138 3.26 -18.80 2.44
C PHE A 138 4.49 -18.40 3.27
N ALA A 139 4.89 -19.22 4.23
CA ALA A 139 6.03 -18.92 5.09
C ALA A 139 7.34 -18.85 4.28
N ALA A 140 7.50 -19.75 3.30
CA ALA A 140 8.64 -19.70 2.38
C ALA A 140 8.63 -18.45 1.50
N VAL A 141 7.47 -18.06 0.95
CA VAL A 141 7.32 -16.83 0.15
C VAL A 141 7.64 -15.59 0.98
N VAL A 142 7.19 -15.52 2.23
CA VAL A 142 7.49 -14.38 3.12
C VAL A 142 8.98 -14.33 3.47
N ALA A 143 9.62 -15.49 3.72
CA ALA A 143 11.05 -15.54 4.01
C ALA A 143 11.92 -15.05 2.84
N GLU A 144 11.43 -15.19 1.60
CA GLU A 144 12.14 -14.80 0.39
C GLU A 144 12.33 -13.28 0.24
N GLY A 145 13.47 -12.90 -0.36
CA GLY A 145 13.76 -11.53 -0.79
C GLY A 145 13.80 -10.49 0.33
N ASP A 146 13.55 -9.23 -0.03
CA ASP A 146 13.52 -8.08 0.89
C ASP A 146 12.13 -7.39 0.92
N THR A 147 11.14 -7.96 0.24
CA THR A 147 9.80 -7.40 0.04
C THR A 147 9.04 -7.30 1.36
N THR A 148 8.37 -6.17 1.59
CA THR A 148 7.42 -6.01 2.69
C THR A 148 6.13 -6.76 2.38
N VAL A 149 5.63 -7.53 3.34
CA VAL A 149 4.43 -8.37 3.21
C VAL A 149 3.44 -8.02 4.32
N GLY A 150 2.29 -7.50 3.92
CA GLY A 150 1.15 -7.21 4.79
C GLY A 150 0.06 -8.28 4.65
N VAL A 151 -0.69 -8.49 5.73
CA VAL A 151 -1.89 -9.33 5.77
C VAL A 151 -3.07 -8.48 6.20
N ALA A 152 -4.07 -8.37 5.33
CA ALA A 152 -5.33 -7.67 5.59
C ALA A 152 -6.42 -8.70 5.94
N PRO A 153 -6.80 -8.82 7.21
CA PRO A 153 -7.77 -9.81 7.65
C PRO A 153 -9.18 -9.41 7.25
N LEU A 154 -10.05 -10.36 6.92
CA LEU A 154 -11.49 -10.08 6.91
C LEU A 154 -11.95 -9.71 8.32
N THR A 155 -12.80 -8.68 8.43
CA THR A 155 -13.51 -8.39 9.69
C THR A 155 -14.43 -9.56 10.05
N ASP A 156 -14.78 -9.68 11.33
CA ASP A 156 -15.53 -10.83 11.80
C ASP A 156 -16.93 -10.94 11.16
N ASP A 157 -17.59 -9.81 10.86
CA ASP A 157 -18.88 -9.78 10.18
C ASP A 157 -18.80 -10.38 8.76
N PHE A 158 -17.81 -9.94 7.97
CA PHE A 158 -17.63 -10.46 6.62
C PHE A 158 -17.08 -11.88 6.60
N ARG A 159 -16.31 -12.27 7.63
CA ARG A 159 -15.88 -13.66 7.81
C ARG A 159 -17.07 -14.58 8.06
N GLN A 160 -18.03 -14.17 8.88
CA GLN A 160 -19.26 -14.94 9.08
C GLN A 160 -20.05 -15.10 7.77
N LEU A 161 -20.15 -14.03 6.98
CA LEU A 161 -20.79 -14.09 5.66
C LEU A 161 -20.12 -15.12 4.75
N VAL A 162 -18.79 -15.11 4.66
CA VAL A 162 -18.01 -16.06 3.87
C VAL A 162 -18.19 -17.49 4.38
N VAL A 163 -18.15 -17.69 5.70
CA VAL A 163 -18.40 -18.98 6.34
C VAL A 163 -19.77 -19.54 5.93
N GLU A 164 -20.82 -18.72 5.94
CA GLU A 164 -22.13 -19.15 5.48
C GLU A 164 -22.12 -19.54 3.99
N GLN A 165 -21.43 -18.78 3.13
CA GLN A 165 -21.31 -19.15 1.71
C GLN A 165 -20.56 -20.49 1.51
N LEU A 166 -19.48 -20.72 2.26
CA LEU A 166 -18.74 -21.98 2.21
C LEU A 166 -19.54 -23.17 2.77
N LYS A 167 -20.47 -22.96 3.71
CA LYS A 167 -21.42 -24.01 4.13
C LYS A 167 -22.35 -24.44 2.98
N HIS A 168 -22.73 -23.50 2.10
CA HIS A 168 -23.56 -23.76 0.94
C HIS A 168 -22.77 -24.41 -0.21
N ASN A 169 -21.56 -23.91 -0.48
CA ASN A 169 -20.63 -24.51 -1.44
C ASN A 169 -19.22 -24.66 -0.83
N PRO A 170 -18.91 -25.80 -0.19
CA PRO A 170 -17.60 -26.02 0.43
C PRO A 170 -16.47 -26.18 -0.59
N ASN A 171 -16.79 -26.42 -1.87
CA ASN A 171 -15.82 -26.58 -2.94
C ASN A 171 -15.59 -25.29 -3.75
N LEU A 172 -16.16 -24.15 -3.33
CA LEU A 172 -16.12 -22.92 -4.13
C LEU A 172 -14.70 -22.53 -4.55
N LEU A 173 -13.74 -22.53 -3.62
CA LEU A 173 -12.34 -22.19 -3.92
C LEU A 173 -11.69 -23.22 -4.84
N LEU A 174 -12.01 -24.50 -4.69
CA LEU A 174 -11.51 -25.57 -5.55
C LEU A 174 -12.08 -25.46 -6.97
N ASP A 175 -13.36 -25.07 -7.11
CA ASP A 175 -14.00 -24.85 -8.41
C ASP A 175 -13.34 -23.66 -9.13
N ILE A 176 -13.08 -22.57 -8.39
CA ILE A 176 -12.34 -21.41 -8.89
C ILE A 176 -10.93 -21.80 -9.29
N HIS A 177 -10.19 -22.55 -8.46
CA HIS A 177 -8.85 -23.03 -8.79
C HIS A 177 -8.84 -23.77 -10.14
N LYS A 178 -9.73 -24.76 -10.31
CA LYS A 178 -9.84 -25.54 -11.54
C LYS A 178 -10.16 -24.69 -12.77
N GLU A 179 -11.01 -23.68 -12.61
CA GLU A 179 -11.34 -22.74 -13.69
C GLU A 179 -10.11 -21.94 -14.13
N PHE A 180 -9.30 -21.48 -13.17
CA PHE A 180 -8.17 -20.59 -13.42
C PHE A 180 -6.83 -21.31 -13.66
N GLN A 181 -6.75 -22.63 -13.51
CA GLN A 181 -5.53 -23.42 -13.70
C GLN A 181 -4.91 -23.27 -15.10
N GLY A 182 -5.72 -22.96 -16.13
CA GLY A 182 -5.24 -22.72 -17.50
C GLY A 182 -4.84 -21.28 -17.82
N TYR A 183 -5.04 -20.35 -16.87
CA TYR A 183 -4.77 -18.93 -17.07
C TYR A 183 -3.28 -18.63 -16.93
N THR A 184 -2.86 -17.53 -17.55
CA THR A 184 -1.51 -16.98 -17.42
C THR A 184 -1.57 -15.60 -16.77
N PHE A 185 -0.44 -15.07 -16.33
CA PHE A 185 -0.34 -13.71 -15.82
C PHE A 185 0.00 -12.72 -16.97
N PRO A 186 -0.55 -11.49 -16.98
CA PRO A 186 -0.50 -10.56 -18.11
C PRO A 186 0.85 -9.81 -18.26
N ILE A 187 1.99 -10.50 -18.33
CA ILE A 187 3.32 -9.85 -18.52
C ILE A 187 3.40 -9.00 -19.79
N PRO A 188 3.02 -9.49 -20.99
CA PRO A 188 3.25 -8.76 -22.25
C PRO A 188 2.34 -7.54 -22.39
N ASN A 189 1.30 -7.45 -21.57
CA ASN A 189 0.25 -6.45 -21.68
C ASN A 189 -0.27 -6.16 -20.28
N ILE A 190 0.53 -5.51 -19.44
CA ILE A 190 0.10 -5.03 -18.12
C ILE A 190 -0.91 -3.86 -18.24
N LEU A 191 -1.03 -3.25 -19.42
CA LEU A 191 -1.92 -2.12 -19.69
C LEU A 191 -3.38 -2.32 -19.26
N PRO A 192 -4.03 -3.50 -19.36
CA PRO A 192 -5.38 -3.74 -18.82
C PRO A 192 -5.43 -3.64 -17.30
N ALA A 193 -4.43 -4.17 -16.60
CA ALA A 193 -4.30 -4.04 -15.14
C ALA A 193 -3.96 -2.61 -14.71
N VAL A 194 -3.44 -1.78 -15.63
CA VAL A 194 -3.16 -0.35 -15.41
C VAL A 194 -4.39 0.50 -15.65
N ALA A 195 -5.06 0.21 -16.76
CA ALA A 195 -6.37 0.73 -17.08
C ALA A 195 -7.34 0.51 -15.91
N ALA A 196 -7.34 -0.66 -15.28
CA ALA A 196 -8.07 -0.93 -14.04
C ALA A 196 -8.03 0.21 -13.00
N ALA A 197 -6.84 0.81 -12.82
CA ALA A 197 -6.58 1.85 -11.84
C ALA A 197 -7.02 3.26 -12.29
N GLU A 198 -7.30 3.45 -13.58
CA GLU A 198 -7.67 4.73 -14.18
C GLU A 198 -8.78 4.54 -15.23
N GLU A 199 -10.00 4.95 -14.88
CA GLU A 199 -11.22 4.71 -15.66
C GLU A 199 -11.12 5.23 -17.11
N VAL A 200 -10.47 6.38 -17.34
CA VAL A 200 -10.33 6.95 -18.69
C VAL A 200 -9.47 6.03 -19.55
N LEU A 201 -8.28 5.67 -19.08
CA LEU A 201 -7.34 4.77 -19.73
C LEU A 201 -7.95 3.37 -19.92
N TYR A 202 -8.77 2.89 -18.98
CA TYR A 202 -9.55 1.68 -19.15
C TYR A 202 -10.51 1.76 -20.32
N ASN A 203 -11.32 2.81 -20.35
CA ASN A 203 -12.30 3.01 -21.39
C ASN A 203 -11.63 3.19 -22.76
N GLU A 204 -10.50 3.88 -22.82
CA GLU A 204 -9.68 4.03 -24.03
C GLU A 204 -9.09 2.68 -24.47
N LEU A 205 -8.49 1.91 -23.57
CA LEU A 205 -7.92 0.61 -23.88
C LEU A 205 -8.98 -0.39 -24.33
N GLN A 206 -10.15 -0.41 -23.69
CA GLN A 206 -11.27 -1.27 -24.09
C GLN A 206 -11.85 -0.84 -25.44
N SER A 207 -11.91 0.46 -25.72
CA SER A 207 -12.34 0.99 -27.01
C SER A 207 -11.34 0.63 -28.12
N PHE A 208 -10.04 0.76 -27.84
CA PHE A 208 -8.98 0.31 -28.73
C PHE A 208 -9.03 -1.19 -28.97
N LYS A 209 -9.18 -2.03 -27.93
CA LYS A 209 -9.33 -3.49 -28.05
C LYS A 209 -10.52 -3.88 -28.92
N ARG A 210 -11.68 -3.22 -28.74
CA ARG A 210 -12.88 -3.45 -29.56
C ARG A 210 -12.66 -3.08 -31.02
N ALA A 211 -12.01 -1.94 -31.29
CA ALA A 211 -11.67 -1.49 -32.63
C ALA A 211 -10.59 -2.39 -33.29
N ALA A 212 -9.56 -2.78 -32.56
CA ALA A 212 -8.51 -3.66 -33.06
C ALA A 212 -9.04 -5.07 -33.37
N SER A 213 -9.96 -5.59 -32.53
CA SER A 213 -10.58 -6.91 -32.75
C SER A 213 -11.47 -6.94 -33.99
N SER A 214 -12.09 -5.83 -34.38
CA SER A 214 -12.85 -5.75 -35.65
C SER A 214 -11.93 -5.62 -36.86
N MET A 215 -10.78 -4.96 -36.72
CA MET A 215 -9.79 -4.79 -37.79
C MET A 215 -8.90 -6.03 -38.02
N PHE A 216 -8.64 -6.83 -36.98
CA PHE A 216 -7.72 -7.98 -37.02
C PHE A 216 -8.34 -9.24 -36.37
N PRO A 217 -9.38 -9.85 -36.97
CA PRO A 217 -10.12 -10.97 -36.39
C PRO A 217 -9.30 -12.27 -36.20
N HIS A 218 -8.08 -12.34 -36.74
CA HIS A 218 -7.22 -13.53 -36.66
C HIS A 218 -6.03 -13.40 -35.69
N ALA A 219 -5.82 -12.23 -35.06
CA ALA A 219 -4.71 -12.01 -34.12
C ALA A 219 -4.91 -12.67 -32.73
N SER A 220 -6.10 -13.20 -32.45
CA SER A 220 -6.50 -13.70 -31.11
C SER A 220 -6.50 -15.22 -30.95
N ALA A 221 -6.19 -15.99 -32.00
CA ALA A 221 -6.65 -17.38 -32.10
C ALA A 221 -6.07 -18.38 -31.08
N ASN A 222 -5.06 -18.04 -30.27
CA ASN A 222 -4.48 -18.97 -29.28
C ASN A 222 -3.88 -18.27 -28.03
N LYS A 223 -4.40 -17.12 -27.60
CA LYS A 223 -3.93 -16.55 -26.32
C LYS A 223 -4.60 -17.27 -25.17
N LYS A 224 -3.78 -17.85 -24.27
CA LYS A 224 -4.25 -18.30 -22.96
C LYS A 224 -4.92 -17.11 -22.26
N PRO A 225 -6.04 -17.31 -21.55
CA PRO A 225 -6.68 -16.23 -20.82
C PRO A 225 -5.74 -15.72 -19.73
N GLU A 226 -5.80 -14.43 -19.45
CA GLU A 226 -4.93 -13.74 -18.50
C GLU A 226 -5.71 -13.37 -17.25
N ILE A 227 -5.06 -13.41 -16.07
CA ILE A 227 -5.65 -12.89 -14.84
C ILE A 227 -4.59 -12.23 -13.97
N PHE A 228 -4.85 -11.00 -13.56
CA PHE A 228 -3.96 -10.26 -12.67
C PHE A 228 -4.14 -10.71 -11.20
N CYS A 229 -3.17 -10.40 -10.35
CA CYS A 229 -3.16 -10.85 -8.96
C CYS A 229 -4.39 -10.40 -8.16
N SER A 230 -4.69 -9.09 -8.16
CA SER A 230 -5.84 -8.51 -7.47
C SER A 230 -7.17 -8.84 -8.15
N GLU A 231 -7.16 -9.10 -9.45
CA GLU A 231 -8.34 -9.58 -10.19
C GLU A 231 -8.75 -10.99 -9.74
N LEU A 232 -7.78 -11.90 -9.52
CA LEU A 232 -8.04 -13.22 -8.95
C LEU A 232 -8.67 -13.10 -7.56
N VAL A 233 -8.09 -12.28 -6.69
CA VAL A 233 -8.60 -12.03 -5.34
C VAL A 233 -10.01 -11.45 -5.37
N ALA A 234 -10.24 -10.42 -6.19
CA ALA A 234 -11.55 -9.80 -6.37
C ALA A 234 -12.59 -10.77 -6.94
N THR A 235 -12.20 -11.66 -7.85
CA THR A 235 -13.07 -12.70 -8.42
C THR A 235 -13.50 -13.69 -7.34
N ILE A 236 -12.56 -14.12 -6.48
CA ILE A 236 -12.86 -15.01 -5.35
C ILE A 236 -13.87 -14.35 -4.42
N PHE A 237 -13.62 -13.11 -3.99
CA PHE A 237 -14.51 -12.40 -3.07
C PHE A 237 -15.87 -12.04 -3.68
N LYS A 238 -15.93 -11.74 -4.98
CA LYS A 238 -17.18 -11.56 -5.71
C LYS A 238 -18.04 -12.82 -5.67
N ARG A 239 -17.44 -14.00 -5.87
CA ARG A 239 -18.15 -15.29 -5.79
C ARG A 239 -18.53 -15.70 -4.38
N LEU A 240 -17.76 -15.25 -3.39
CA LEU A 240 -18.11 -15.33 -1.97
C LEU A 240 -19.16 -14.29 -1.54
N GLY A 241 -19.63 -13.43 -2.46
CA GLY A 241 -20.71 -12.49 -2.19
C GLY A 241 -20.33 -11.32 -1.28
N LEU A 242 -19.04 -10.94 -1.22
CA LEU A 242 -18.64 -9.77 -0.44
C LEU A 242 -19.16 -8.46 -1.09
N PRO A 243 -19.82 -7.56 -0.34
CA PRO A 243 -20.57 -6.44 -0.92
C PRO A 243 -19.79 -5.53 -1.87
N SER A 244 -18.56 -5.15 -1.53
CA SER A 244 -17.71 -4.29 -2.36
C SER A 244 -17.33 -4.93 -3.69
N PHE A 245 -17.48 -6.24 -3.84
CA PHE A 245 -17.06 -7.00 -5.02
C PHE A 245 -18.21 -7.42 -5.93
N ILE A 246 -19.47 -7.45 -5.44
CA ILE A 246 -20.64 -7.90 -6.22
C ILE A 246 -20.81 -7.06 -7.50
N ASN A 247 -20.75 -5.73 -7.36
CA ASN A 247 -21.00 -4.80 -8.46
C ASN A 247 -19.71 -4.28 -9.10
N THR A 248 -18.56 -4.60 -8.52
CA THR A 248 -17.25 -4.20 -9.04
C THR A 248 -16.80 -5.18 -10.11
N ASN A 249 -16.19 -4.67 -11.18
CA ASN A 249 -15.53 -5.53 -12.14
C ASN A 249 -14.18 -5.97 -11.54
N PRO A 250 -13.89 -7.27 -11.37
CA PRO A 250 -12.65 -7.72 -10.74
C PRO A 250 -11.39 -7.18 -11.41
N ASP A 251 -11.43 -6.98 -12.73
CA ASP A 251 -10.32 -6.43 -13.51
C ASP A 251 -10.02 -4.95 -13.23
N GLN A 252 -10.86 -4.25 -12.45
CA GLN A 252 -10.68 -2.86 -12.01
C GLN A 252 -10.12 -2.74 -10.59
N VAL A 253 -9.92 -3.86 -9.90
CA VAL A 253 -9.43 -3.86 -8.52
C VAL A 253 -7.92 -3.88 -8.50
N THR A 254 -7.30 -2.88 -7.86
CA THR A 254 -5.85 -2.85 -7.61
C THR A 254 -5.51 -3.49 -6.26
N PRO A 255 -4.25 -3.90 -6.01
CA PRO A 255 -3.83 -4.35 -4.69
C PRO A 255 -4.07 -3.30 -3.59
N LEU A 256 -3.90 -2.01 -3.88
CA LEU A 256 -4.23 -0.94 -2.94
C LEU A 256 -5.73 -0.85 -2.67
N SER A 257 -6.56 -1.02 -3.69
CA SER A 257 -8.02 -1.04 -3.54
C SER A 257 -8.48 -2.14 -2.61
N LEU A 258 -7.81 -3.31 -2.61
CA LEU A 258 -8.10 -4.39 -1.66
C LEU A 258 -7.85 -3.95 -0.22
N GLU A 259 -6.75 -3.26 0.07
CA GLU A 259 -6.46 -2.80 1.44
C GLU A 259 -7.58 -1.92 2.01
N VAL A 260 -8.05 -0.97 1.21
CA VAL A 260 -9.00 0.06 1.64
C VAL A 260 -10.46 -0.41 1.59
N CYS A 261 -10.72 -1.65 1.15
CA CYS A 261 -12.06 -2.21 1.16
C CYS A 261 -12.59 -2.31 2.61
N PRO A 262 -13.85 -1.88 2.87
CA PRO A 262 -14.46 -1.97 4.19
C PRO A 262 -14.42 -3.38 4.80
N GLU A 263 -14.41 -4.42 3.96
CA GLU A 263 -14.34 -5.82 4.37
C GLU A 263 -13.11 -6.21 5.18
N PHE A 264 -12.04 -5.43 5.10
CA PHE A 264 -10.79 -5.68 5.82
C PHE A 264 -10.55 -4.70 6.98
N GLY A 265 -11.45 -3.73 7.17
CA GLY A 265 -11.41 -2.78 8.29
C GLY A 265 -10.17 -1.88 8.34
N GLY A 266 -9.37 -1.84 7.27
CA GLY A 266 -8.14 -1.05 7.19
C GLY A 266 -7.03 -1.51 8.13
N ASN A 267 -7.08 -2.74 8.66
CA ASN A 267 -6.01 -3.28 9.51
C ASN A 267 -5.00 -4.04 8.65
N ILE A 268 -3.71 -3.77 8.86
CA ILE A 268 -2.63 -4.53 8.22
C ILE A 268 -1.71 -5.10 9.29
N PHE A 269 -1.50 -6.41 9.23
CA PHE A 269 -0.51 -7.09 10.04
C PHE A 269 0.66 -7.50 9.17
N TYR A 270 1.87 -7.07 9.53
CA TYR A 270 3.05 -7.36 8.72
C TYR A 270 3.56 -8.76 9.03
N ALA A 271 3.65 -9.61 8.00
CA ALA A 271 4.38 -10.87 8.06
C ALA A 271 5.89 -10.63 7.89
N LYS A 272 6.26 -9.58 7.14
CA LYS A 272 7.63 -9.09 6.98
C LYS A 272 7.62 -7.60 6.69
N GLU A 273 8.53 -6.86 7.29
CA GLU A 273 8.66 -5.42 7.10
C GLU A 273 10.14 -5.02 7.21
N PHE A 274 10.65 -4.24 6.24
CA PHE A 274 12.07 -3.82 6.19
C PHE A 274 13.06 -4.95 6.45
N LYS A 275 12.90 -6.07 5.72
CA LYS A 275 13.72 -7.30 5.85
C LYS A 275 13.60 -8.02 7.19
N THR A 276 12.80 -7.52 8.13
CA THR A 276 12.54 -8.16 9.41
C THR A 276 11.34 -9.08 9.28
N LEU A 277 11.53 -10.35 9.60
CA LEU A 277 10.48 -11.37 9.58
C LEU A 277 9.68 -11.32 10.89
N TYR A 278 8.37 -11.12 10.78
CA TYR A 278 7.42 -11.11 11.91
C TYR A 278 6.55 -12.37 11.96
N LEU A 279 6.51 -13.10 10.85
CA LEU A 279 5.80 -14.37 10.76
C LEU A 279 6.51 -15.43 11.61
N ASN A 280 5.76 -15.97 12.58
CA ASN A 280 6.14 -17.14 13.35
C ASN A 280 5.02 -18.19 13.21
N GLU A 281 5.31 -19.27 12.50
CA GLU A 281 4.31 -20.27 12.11
C GLU A 281 3.12 -19.62 11.36
N ASN A 282 1.92 -19.68 11.94
CA ASN A 282 0.71 -19.09 11.39
C ASN A 282 0.29 -17.82 12.17
N ALA A 283 1.22 -17.13 12.83
CA ALA A 283 0.94 -15.91 13.55
C ALA A 283 1.94 -14.80 13.21
N VAL A 284 1.48 -13.56 13.25
CA VAL A 284 2.29 -12.36 13.01
C VAL A 284 2.21 -11.44 14.23
N SER A 285 3.31 -10.74 14.53
CA SER A 285 3.29 -9.72 15.57
C SER A 285 2.44 -8.53 15.14
N THR A 286 1.70 -7.94 16.08
CA THR A 286 0.88 -6.74 15.83
C THR A 286 1.62 -5.44 16.13
N VAL A 287 2.89 -5.51 16.56
CA VAL A 287 3.68 -4.32 16.91
C VAL A 287 4.50 -3.85 15.71
N PRO A 288 4.20 -2.68 15.11
CA PRO A 288 4.91 -2.20 13.93
C PRO A 288 6.32 -1.69 14.26
N LEU A 289 7.21 -1.66 13.26
CA LEU A 289 8.60 -1.21 13.43
C LEU A 289 8.74 0.24 13.87
N THR A 290 7.90 1.12 13.31
CA THR A 290 7.95 2.54 13.63
C THR A 290 7.35 2.85 15.00
N ALA A 291 6.75 1.87 15.70
CA ALA A 291 6.10 2.08 16.99
C ALA A 291 7.00 2.80 18.03
N PRO A 292 8.31 2.49 18.17
CA PRO A 292 9.19 3.25 19.05
C PRO A 292 9.34 4.72 18.63
N ALA A 293 9.54 4.98 17.33
CA ALA A 293 9.70 6.34 16.79
C ALA A 293 8.39 7.14 16.90
N LEU A 294 7.24 6.54 16.57
CA LEU A 294 5.92 7.14 16.76
C LEU A 294 5.61 7.44 18.23
N ARG A 295 5.95 6.52 19.15
CA ARG A 295 5.85 6.79 20.59
C ARG A 295 6.71 7.98 20.98
N SER A 296 7.95 8.05 20.50
CA SER A 296 8.81 9.23 20.75
C SER A 296 8.18 10.51 20.19
N LEU A 297 7.61 10.48 18.98
CA LEU A 297 6.94 11.62 18.37
C LEU A 297 5.73 12.09 19.19
N SER A 298 5.02 11.19 19.86
CA SER A 298 3.87 11.53 20.71
C SER A 298 4.24 12.30 21.98
N TYR A 299 5.51 12.25 22.40
CA TYR A 299 6.05 13.02 23.52
C TYR A 299 6.67 14.36 23.10
N GLU A 300 6.71 14.67 21.80
CA GLU A 300 7.24 15.96 21.33
C GLU A 300 6.31 17.10 21.78
N PRO A 301 6.85 18.22 22.29
CA PRO A 301 6.04 19.33 22.81
C PRO A 301 5.06 19.92 21.78
N LEU A 302 5.36 19.76 20.49
CA LEU A 302 4.51 20.27 19.41
C LEU A 302 3.31 19.37 19.10
N GLN A 303 3.22 18.16 19.67
CA GLN A 303 2.21 17.18 19.29
C GLN A 303 0.76 17.69 19.46
N GLU A 304 0.49 18.46 20.51
CA GLU A 304 -0.84 19.04 20.79
C GLU A 304 -1.25 20.15 19.81
N HIS A 305 -0.30 20.68 19.04
CA HIS A 305 -0.54 21.76 18.07
C HIS A 305 -0.83 21.24 16.65
N TRP A 306 -0.79 19.93 16.43
CA TRP A 306 -1.20 19.30 15.19
C TRP A 306 -2.70 19.01 15.21
N ILE A 307 -3.47 19.80 14.48
CA ILE A 307 -4.92 19.67 14.45
C ILE A 307 -5.34 18.69 13.37
N GLN A 308 -6.07 17.65 13.77
CA GLN A 308 -6.61 16.66 12.86
C GLN A 308 -7.78 17.23 12.06
N MET A 309 -7.64 17.16 10.74
CA MET A 309 -8.67 17.45 9.75
C MET A 309 -9.26 16.14 9.22
N GLY A 310 -10.56 16.15 8.92
CA GLY A 310 -11.25 14.99 8.35
C GLY A 310 -11.06 14.83 6.84
N PRO A 311 -11.67 13.80 6.23
CA PRO A 311 -11.64 13.57 4.78
C PRO A 311 -12.28 14.68 3.92
N ASP A 312 -13.08 15.55 4.54
CA ASP A 312 -13.63 16.75 3.89
C ASP A 312 -12.59 17.86 3.70
N GLY A 313 -11.42 17.72 4.32
CA GLY A 313 -10.29 18.61 4.15
C GLY A 313 -10.36 19.89 4.99
N GLY A 314 -9.59 20.90 4.57
CA GLY A 314 -9.60 22.26 5.10
C GLY A 314 -8.45 22.62 6.04
N LEU A 315 -8.61 23.78 6.68
CA LEU A 315 -7.69 24.37 7.64
C LEU A 315 -8.35 24.54 9.02
N PRO A 316 -7.60 24.45 10.13
CA PRO A 316 -8.10 24.83 11.46
C PRO A 316 -8.36 26.35 11.55
N GLU A 317 -8.94 26.83 12.66
CA GLU A 317 -9.28 28.25 12.83
C GLU A 317 -8.06 29.20 12.88
N SER A 318 -6.88 28.71 13.25
CA SER A 318 -5.67 29.55 13.41
C SER A 318 -4.40 28.85 12.91
N PRO A 319 -4.33 28.47 11.62
CA PRO A 319 -3.22 27.69 11.08
C PRO A 319 -1.92 28.51 11.10
N TYR A 320 -0.79 27.86 11.37
CA TYR A 320 0.52 28.51 11.42
C TYR A 320 1.05 28.72 9.99
N GLN A 321 0.96 29.95 9.48
CA GLN A 321 1.46 30.29 8.15
C GLN A 321 2.98 30.09 8.10
N SER A 322 3.41 29.16 7.22
CA SER A 322 4.80 28.71 7.15
C SER A 322 5.50 29.13 5.87
N GLY A 323 4.73 29.45 4.81
CA GLY A 323 5.24 29.87 3.51
C GLY A 323 4.20 30.60 2.66
N HIS A 324 4.50 30.77 1.38
CA HIS A 324 3.64 31.42 0.39
C HIS A 324 3.98 30.98 -1.04
N LEU A 325 2.98 31.00 -1.92
CA LEU A 325 3.17 30.87 -3.37
C LEU A 325 3.57 32.21 -4.00
N SER A 326 3.93 32.19 -5.28
CA SER A 326 4.39 33.37 -6.04
C SER A 326 3.32 34.46 -6.17
N ASP A 327 2.04 34.10 -6.09
CA ASP A 327 0.90 35.02 -6.06
C ASP A 327 0.58 35.57 -4.65
N GLY A 328 1.38 35.20 -3.64
CA GLY A 328 1.18 35.56 -2.24
C GLY A 328 0.20 34.66 -1.48
N THR A 329 -0.37 33.62 -2.10
CA THR A 329 -1.24 32.65 -1.43
C THR A 329 -0.49 31.98 -0.29
N ALA A 330 -1.04 32.06 0.93
CA ALA A 330 -0.42 31.48 2.11
C ALA A 330 -0.35 29.94 2.03
N LEU A 331 0.79 29.39 2.49
CA LEU A 331 1.00 27.97 2.68
C LEU A 331 1.13 27.63 4.17
N TYR A 332 0.55 26.51 4.56
CA TYR A 332 0.55 26.00 5.92
C TYR A 332 1.20 24.63 5.97
N LEU A 333 1.95 24.37 7.03
CA LEU A 333 2.60 23.08 7.24
C LEU A 333 1.53 22.02 7.52
N ALA A 334 1.55 20.96 6.72
CA ALA A 334 0.67 19.81 6.89
C ALA A 334 1.48 18.53 7.03
N ARG A 335 0.89 17.54 7.69
CA ARG A 335 1.40 16.17 7.64
C ARG A 335 0.26 15.17 7.46
N VAL A 336 0.57 14.06 6.81
CA VAL A 336 -0.38 12.99 6.52
C VAL A 336 0.19 11.69 7.06
N LYS A 337 -0.66 10.89 7.72
CA LYS A 337 -0.30 9.55 8.14
C LYS A 337 -0.55 8.56 7.00
N ILE A 338 0.50 7.93 6.48
CA ILE A 338 0.44 6.82 5.51
C ILE A 338 1.10 5.62 6.17
N GLY A 339 0.31 4.57 6.42
CA GLY A 339 0.71 3.47 7.32
C GLY A 339 1.14 4.00 8.66
N ASP A 340 2.31 3.58 9.12
CA ASP A 340 2.88 4.05 10.38
C ASP A 340 3.93 5.16 10.20
N ALA A 341 3.89 5.87 9.07
CA ALA A 341 4.73 7.02 8.77
C ALA A 341 3.92 8.32 8.73
N TYR A 342 4.59 9.44 9.05
CA TYR A 342 4.05 10.79 8.90
C TYR A 342 4.82 11.55 7.82
N HIS A 343 4.19 11.74 6.67
CA HIS A 343 4.74 12.50 5.55
C HIS A 343 4.43 13.98 5.71
N ILE A 344 5.46 14.82 5.66
CA ILE A 344 5.33 16.28 5.77
C ILE A 344 5.12 16.87 4.37
N GLY A 345 4.26 17.88 4.30
CA GLY A 345 3.99 18.64 3.09
C GLY A 345 3.30 19.95 3.42
N TYR A 346 2.41 20.40 2.54
CA TYR A 346 1.74 21.67 2.68
C TYR A 346 0.28 21.61 2.26
N ILE A 347 -0.48 22.60 2.73
CA ILE A 347 -1.81 22.92 2.23
C ILE A 347 -1.86 24.42 1.98
N SER A 348 -2.43 24.85 0.86
CA SER A 348 -2.61 26.27 0.55
C SER A 348 -3.91 26.79 1.14
N GLN A 349 -4.03 28.11 1.29
CA GLN A 349 -5.29 28.74 1.71
C GLN A 349 -6.47 28.46 0.78
N THR A 350 -6.20 28.13 -0.48
CA THR A 350 -7.19 27.91 -1.54
C THR A 350 -7.47 26.44 -1.80
N SER A 351 -6.67 25.51 -1.25
CA SER A 351 -6.85 24.07 -1.42
C SER A 351 -7.65 23.47 -0.27
N ALA A 352 -8.50 22.48 -0.60
CA ALA A 352 -9.16 21.66 0.41
C ALA A 352 -8.23 20.59 1.00
N PHE A 353 -7.22 20.15 0.25
CA PHE A 353 -6.42 18.98 0.60
C PHE A 353 -4.92 19.30 0.61
N PRO A 354 -4.13 18.65 1.47
CA PRO A 354 -2.69 18.84 1.48
C PRO A 354 -2.04 18.09 0.32
N THR A 355 -0.91 18.63 -0.12
CA THR A 355 0.05 17.96 -0.99
C THR A 355 1.25 17.51 -0.16
N VAL A 356 1.60 16.23 -0.25
CA VAL A 356 2.80 15.66 0.38
C VAL A 356 3.73 15.07 -0.68
N THR A 357 5.02 14.97 -0.38
CA THR A 357 5.93 14.21 -1.23
C THR A 357 5.89 12.74 -0.83
N TYR A 358 5.46 11.88 -1.75
CA TYR A 358 5.39 10.43 -1.55
C TYR A 358 5.98 9.71 -2.76
N LEU A 359 6.96 8.83 -2.50
CA LEU A 359 7.79 8.17 -3.52
C LEU A 359 8.40 9.13 -4.55
N GLY A 360 8.92 10.26 -4.06
CA GLY A 360 9.63 11.25 -4.88
C GLY A 360 8.72 12.12 -5.76
N ARG A 361 7.42 12.19 -5.46
CA ARG A 361 6.47 13.01 -6.21
C ARG A 361 5.43 13.70 -5.31
N PRO A 362 4.89 14.87 -5.72
CA PRO A 362 3.74 15.50 -5.08
C PRO A 362 2.48 14.66 -5.25
N VAL A 363 1.74 14.47 -4.16
CA VAL A 363 0.46 13.76 -4.15
C VAL A 363 -0.52 14.49 -3.25
N GLU A 364 -1.71 14.74 -3.76
CA GLU A 364 -2.82 15.29 -2.98
C GLU A 364 -3.53 14.19 -2.19
N ILE A 365 -3.84 14.44 -0.91
CA ILE A 365 -4.38 13.42 0.00
C ILE A 365 -5.80 13.76 0.49
N HIS A 366 -6.74 12.83 0.29
CA HIS A 366 -8.18 13.05 0.45
C HIS A 366 -8.83 12.29 1.62
N PHE A 367 -8.04 11.61 2.46
CA PHE A 367 -8.53 10.77 3.57
C PHE A 367 -8.27 11.36 4.97
N GLY A 368 -7.88 12.63 5.04
CA GLY A 368 -7.61 13.36 6.27
C GLY A 368 -6.12 13.62 6.49
N HIS A 369 -5.85 14.66 7.28
CA HIS A 369 -4.50 15.20 7.47
C HIS A 369 -4.39 15.98 8.79
N GLN A 370 -3.19 16.41 9.12
CA GLN A 370 -2.94 17.29 10.26
C GLN A 370 -2.32 18.60 9.80
N VAL A 371 -2.75 19.71 10.39
CA VAL A 371 -2.21 21.05 10.11
C VAL A 371 -1.66 21.64 11.41
N LEU A 372 -0.50 22.27 11.32
CA LEU A 372 0.10 22.93 12.47
C LEU A 372 -0.66 24.23 12.82
N GLN A 373 -1.05 24.40 14.08
CA GLN A 373 -1.75 25.59 14.57
C GLN A 373 -0.78 26.61 15.22
N THR A 374 -1.14 27.89 15.16
CA THR A 374 -0.47 29.01 15.83
C THR A 374 -0.61 28.88 17.36
N GLY A 375 0.47 29.14 18.10
CA GLY A 375 0.46 29.07 19.57
C GLY A 375 1.81 28.79 20.22
N THR A 376 2.89 28.69 19.43
CA THR A 376 4.17 28.15 19.88
C THR A 376 5.32 29.11 19.65
N ASN A 377 6.27 29.09 20.58
CA ASN A 377 7.59 29.71 20.47
C ASN A 377 8.38 28.96 19.39
N LEU A 378 8.07 29.22 18.11
CA LEU A 378 8.70 28.59 16.96
C LEU A 378 9.51 29.62 16.18
N THR A 379 10.65 29.17 15.67
CA THR A 379 11.48 29.93 14.77
C THR A 379 12.00 29.05 13.65
N TRP A 380 12.30 29.65 12.51
CA TRP A 380 12.93 28.97 11.38
C TRP A 380 14.40 29.32 11.40
N VAL A 381 15.26 28.30 11.44
CA VAL A 381 16.71 28.47 11.58
C VAL A 381 17.40 27.92 10.34
N ALA A 382 18.27 28.71 9.72
CA ALA A 382 19.04 28.32 8.56
C ALA A 382 19.87 27.05 8.82
N ALA A 383 19.90 26.17 7.83
CA ALA A 383 20.65 24.92 7.82
C ALA A 383 20.99 24.52 6.39
N SER A 384 21.87 23.51 6.24
CA SER A 384 22.25 23.02 4.92
C SER A 384 22.77 21.59 4.94
N GLN A 385 22.75 20.93 3.79
CA GLN A 385 23.43 19.64 3.55
C GLN A 385 23.03 18.50 4.50
N GLY A 386 21.80 18.51 5.01
CA GLY A 386 21.31 17.53 6.00
C GLY A 386 21.53 17.98 7.44
N ASP A 387 22.20 19.09 7.69
CA ASP A 387 22.38 19.63 9.05
C ASP A 387 21.02 19.97 9.68
N LEU A 388 20.95 19.75 10.99
CA LEU A 388 19.82 20.09 11.83
C LEU A 388 20.28 21.06 12.92
N PRO A 389 19.65 22.24 13.05
CA PRO A 389 19.92 23.15 14.16
C PRO A 389 19.57 22.53 15.51
N LEU A 390 20.17 23.06 16.57
CA LEU A 390 19.79 22.70 17.93
C LEU A 390 18.30 23.03 18.15
N ARG A 391 17.57 22.13 18.82
CA ARG A 391 16.11 22.23 19.07
C ARG A 391 15.24 22.11 17.80
N ALA A 392 15.75 21.55 16.71
CA ALA A 392 14.93 21.17 15.56
C ALA A 392 13.79 20.23 15.99
N ILE A 393 12.59 20.48 15.48
CA ILE A 393 11.38 19.77 15.90
C ILE A 393 11.13 18.58 14.98
N ARG A 394 10.91 17.42 15.59
CA ARG A 394 10.47 16.23 14.87
C ARG A 394 9.00 16.40 14.50
N CYS A 395 8.73 16.43 13.21
CA CYS A 395 7.40 16.66 12.68
C CYS A 395 6.78 15.39 12.07
N GLY A 396 7.60 14.40 11.74
CA GLY A 396 7.14 13.13 11.22
C GLY A 396 8.16 12.01 11.40
N VAL A 397 7.84 10.88 10.77
CA VAL A 397 8.70 9.70 10.71
C VAL A 397 8.53 9.07 9.33
N ASP A 398 9.61 8.64 8.69
CA ASP A 398 9.56 7.93 7.42
C ASP A 398 9.15 6.46 7.62
N LEU A 399 9.15 5.68 6.53
CA LEU A 399 8.70 4.30 6.59
C LEU A 399 9.70 3.42 7.37
N GLU A 400 10.98 3.75 7.32
CA GLU A 400 12.08 3.08 8.00
C GLU A 400 12.20 3.43 9.49
N GLY A 401 11.43 4.41 9.97
CA GLY A 401 11.43 4.84 11.37
C GLY A 401 12.36 6.02 11.68
N ASN A 402 12.96 6.65 10.67
CA ASN A 402 13.79 7.84 10.84
C ASN A 402 12.92 9.08 11.02
N PHE A 403 13.36 10.02 11.87
CA PHE A 403 12.61 11.24 12.10
C PHE A 403 12.72 12.22 10.94
N LEU A 404 11.58 12.82 10.60
CA LEU A 404 11.49 13.90 9.63
C LEU A 404 11.29 15.24 10.34
N TYR A 405 11.99 16.26 9.86
CA TYR A 405 11.94 17.62 10.38
C TYR A 405 11.31 18.54 9.35
N ALA A 406 10.47 19.49 9.79
CA ALA A 406 9.85 20.44 8.88
C ALA A 406 10.91 21.40 8.33
N ALA A 407 10.94 21.54 7.01
CA ALA A 407 11.84 22.41 6.29
C ALA A 407 11.07 23.40 5.41
N ARG A 408 11.66 24.57 5.19
CA ARG A 408 11.22 25.52 4.16
C ARG A 408 12.39 26.12 3.40
N ALA A 409 12.16 26.57 2.17
CA ALA A 409 13.17 27.23 1.37
C ALA A 409 12.53 28.23 0.40
N LEU A 410 13.24 29.33 0.11
CA LEU A 410 12.82 30.25 -0.95
C LEU A 410 13.30 29.72 -2.30
N PHE A 411 12.35 29.32 -3.13
CA PHE A 411 12.57 28.82 -4.47
C PHE A 411 12.24 29.91 -5.49
N ARG A 412 13.14 30.13 -6.45
CA ARG A 412 12.99 31.08 -7.55
C ARG A 412 13.25 30.33 -8.86
N ASP A 413 12.31 30.40 -9.79
CA ASP A 413 12.50 29.81 -11.12
C ASP A 413 13.78 30.38 -11.75
N HIS A 414 14.62 29.47 -12.26
CA HIS A 414 15.98 29.69 -12.82
C HIS A 414 17.16 29.72 -11.84
N ALA A 415 16.95 29.65 -10.51
CA ALA A 415 18.07 29.51 -9.58
C ALA A 415 18.44 28.03 -9.42
N VAL A 416 19.70 27.68 -9.70
CA VAL A 416 20.27 26.33 -9.45
C VAL A 416 20.41 26.05 -7.94
N GLU A 417 20.27 27.08 -7.11
CA GLU A 417 20.40 27.01 -5.65
C GLU A 417 19.30 27.88 -4.99
N ALA A 418 18.68 27.39 -3.92
CA ALA A 418 17.75 28.20 -3.13
C ALA A 418 18.51 29.16 -2.22
N GLU A 419 17.95 30.35 -2.03
CA GLU A 419 18.48 31.36 -1.10
C GLU A 419 17.78 31.27 0.26
N LEU A 420 18.48 31.66 1.33
CA LEU A 420 17.90 31.78 2.68
C LEU A 420 16.91 32.95 2.74
N LEU A 421 15.83 32.82 3.50
CA LEU A 421 14.74 33.81 3.53
C LEU A 421 15.18 35.16 4.11
N GLU A 422 16.17 35.19 5.01
CA GLU A 422 16.65 36.41 5.67
C GLU A 422 17.28 37.45 4.71
N SER A 423 17.65 37.08 3.47
CA SER A 423 18.18 38.01 2.47
C SER A 423 17.13 38.56 1.48
N SER A 424 15.89 38.10 1.55
CA SER A 424 14.87 38.44 0.55
C SER A 424 14.10 39.71 0.90
N VAL A 425 14.38 40.79 0.17
CA VAL A 425 13.61 42.03 0.18
C VAL A 425 12.18 41.71 -0.29
N SER A 426 11.20 42.06 0.53
CA SER A 426 9.77 41.95 0.25
C SER A 426 9.43 42.63 -1.10
N GLY A 427 9.15 41.83 -2.14
CA GLY A 427 8.73 42.34 -3.45
C GLY A 427 9.11 41.47 -4.66
N ASP A 428 9.95 40.46 -4.49
CA ASP A 428 10.55 39.72 -5.61
C ASP A 428 10.04 38.27 -5.72
N GLY A 429 8.77 38.11 -6.11
CA GLY A 429 8.14 36.96 -6.80
C GLY A 429 8.43 35.49 -6.43
N GLY A 430 9.20 35.18 -5.38
CA GLY A 430 9.63 33.82 -5.05
C GLY A 430 8.54 32.97 -4.38
N VAL A 431 8.72 31.65 -4.43
CA VAL A 431 7.86 30.67 -3.76
C VAL A 431 8.57 30.18 -2.50
N CYS A 432 7.95 30.30 -1.33
CA CYS A 432 8.46 29.70 -0.10
C CYS A 432 7.90 28.29 0.06
N LEU A 433 8.64 27.29 -0.42
CA LEU A 433 8.26 25.88 -0.40
C LEU A 433 8.31 25.31 1.03
N LEU A 434 7.45 24.33 1.30
CA LEU A 434 7.36 23.60 2.57
C LEU A 434 7.49 22.10 2.35
N GLY A 435 8.26 21.44 3.20
CA GLY A 435 8.59 20.03 3.02
C GLY A 435 9.32 19.44 4.22
N ALA A 436 10.18 18.47 3.94
CA ALA A 436 10.88 17.70 4.97
C ALA A 436 12.39 17.71 4.76
N VAL A 437 13.11 17.56 5.85
CA VAL A 437 14.51 17.13 5.84
C VAL A 437 14.71 15.96 6.78
N GLU A 438 15.58 15.05 6.36
CA GLU A 438 16.15 13.96 7.15
C GLU A 438 17.68 14.06 6.99
N PRO A 439 18.46 13.90 8.07
CA PRO A 439 19.92 14.08 8.03
C PRO A 439 20.66 13.36 6.90
N ASP A 440 20.34 12.09 6.66
CA ASP A 440 21.05 11.27 5.66
C ASP A 440 20.69 11.64 4.21
N TRP A 441 19.58 12.36 3.98
CA TRP A 441 19.22 12.84 2.65
C TRP A 441 20.17 13.91 2.10
N ARG A 442 20.91 14.61 2.97
CA ARG A 442 21.82 15.73 2.64
C ARG A 442 21.15 16.91 1.90
N ALA A 443 19.83 16.98 1.91
CA ALA A 443 19.03 18.04 1.30
C ALA A 443 17.61 18.00 1.86
N ALA A 444 16.95 19.15 1.92
CA ALA A 444 15.51 19.22 2.13
C ALA A 444 14.77 18.88 0.83
N ARG A 445 13.60 18.26 0.95
CA ARG A 445 12.77 17.79 -0.17
C ARG A 445 11.41 18.46 -0.14
N PHE A 446 10.98 18.98 -1.28
CA PHE A 446 9.77 19.78 -1.44
C PHE A 446 8.93 19.27 -2.61
N ALA A 447 7.61 19.35 -2.48
CA ALA A 447 6.70 19.16 -3.60
C ALA A 447 6.54 20.50 -4.34
N HIS A 448 6.83 20.53 -5.65
CA HIS A 448 6.64 21.72 -6.49
C HIS A 448 6.44 21.32 -7.95
N ASP A 449 5.46 21.92 -8.64
CA ASP A 449 5.18 21.73 -10.07
C ASP A 449 5.16 20.27 -10.54
N GLY A 450 4.52 19.42 -9.74
CA GLY A 450 4.36 17.98 -10.04
C GLY A 450 5.64 17.15 -9.86
N GLN A 451 6.70 17.72 -9.29
CA GLN A 451 7.98 17.05 -9.04
C GLN A 451 8.45 17.23 -7.59
N GLU A 452 9.35 16.33 -7.15
CA GLU A 452 10.12 16.54 -5.93
C GLU A 452 11.34 17.41 -6.26
N VAL A 453 11.46 18.55 -5.57
CA VAL A 453 12.62 19.44 -5.65
C VAL A 453 13.50 19.19 -4.43
N LYS A 454 14.81 19.07 -4.67
CA LYS A 454 15.83 18.91 -3.62
C LYS A 454 16.61 20.19 -3.46
N VAL A 455 16.76 20.65 -2.23
CA VAL A 455 17.43 21.91 -1.93
C VAL A 455 18.47 21.69 -0.83
N ALA A 456 19.71 22.09 -1.12
CA ALA A 456 20.82 21.92 -0.18
C ALA A 456 20.80 22.94 0.97
N SER A 457 20.28 24.15 0.75
CA SER A 457 20.17 25.24 1.73
C SER A 457 18.70 25.52 2.07
N TYR A 458 18.35 25.46 3.35
CA TYR A 458 16.96 25.54 3.79
C TYR A 458 16.89 26.10 5.22
N GLU A 459 15.69 26.30 5.72
CA GLU A 459 15.45 26.60 7.13
C GLU A 459 14.68 25.43 7.77
N VAL A 460 15.00 25.13 9.02
CA VAL A 460 14.36 24.07 9.82
C VAL A 460 13.53 24.69 10.93
N LEU A 461 12.33 24.16 11.15
CA LEU A 461 11.47 24.59 12.23
C LEU A 461 12.05 24.13 13.59
N CYS A 462 12.31 25.09 14.47
CA CYS A 462 12.93 24.89 15.77
C CYS A 462 12.07 25.52 16.88
N HIS A 463 12.25 25.03 18.12
CA HIS A 463 11.78 25.79 19.28
C HIS A 463 12.63 27.04 19.47
N ASP A 464 11.98 28.18 19.70
CA ASP A 464 12.66 29.44 19.98
C ASP A 464 13.53 29.34 21.24
N SER A 465 14.72 29.94 21.14
CA SER A 465 15.79 29.86 22.13
C SER A 465 15.60 30.75 23.37
N PHE A 466 14.60 31.64 23.37
CA PHE A 466 14.45 32.66 24.41
C PHE A 466 13.71 32.22 25.68
N PHE A 467 13.35 30.93 25.81
CA PHE A 467 12.79 30.35 27.03
C PHE A 467 13.47 29.02 27.40
#